data_AF-A0A832YL54-F1
#
_entry.id   AF-A0A832YL54-F1
#
_cell.length_a   1.000
_cell.length_b   1.000
_cell.length_c   1.000
_cell.angle_alpha   90.00
_cell.angle_beta   90.00
_cell.angle_gamma   90.00
#
_symmetry.space_group_name_H-M   'P 1'
#
loop_
_entity.id
_entity.type
_entity.pdbx_description
1 polymer ?
#
loop_
_entity_poly.entity_id
_entity_poly.type
_entity_poly.pdbx_seq_one_letter_code
_entity_poly.pdbx_strand_id
1 'polypeptide(L)'
;MDTAEFESQLLQKVGFSLTTLQLRNYIVDMEIGVLEEEQGVTQRIRFDVDIFISGASVPDEDEIDRVLDYDFIRGKINEKVRGVRTNLLES
;
A
#
# COMPACT_ATOMS: atom_id res chain seq x y z
N MET A 1 4.46 -10.94 -13.03
CA MET A 1 3.99 -11.99 -12.11
C MET A 1 2.49 -11.80 -12.00
N ASP A 2 1.71 -12.84 -12.27
CA ASP A 2 0.25 -12.76 -12.20
C ASP A 2 -0.20 -12.72 -10.72
N THR A 3 -1.15 -11.84 -10.39
CA THR A 3 -1.64 -11.67 -9.01
C THR A 3 -2.19 -12.99 -8.47
N ALA A 4 -2.85 -13.79 -9.31
CA ALA A 4 -3.39 -15.09 -8.93
C ALA A 4 -2.29 -16.13 -8.62
N GLU A 5 -1.15 -16.07 -9.31
CA GLU A 5 -0.01 -16.95 -9.07
C GLU A 5 0.67 -16.62 -7.73
N PHE A 6 0.80 -15.31 -7.43
CA PHE A 6 1.34 -14.84 -6.15
C PHE A 6 0.44 -15.21 -4.97
N GLU A 7 -0.87 -15.03 -5.10
CA GLU A 7 -1.86 -15.43 -4.08
C GLU A 7 -1.83 -16.94 -3.82
N SER A 8 -1.72 -17.75 -4.87
CA SER A 8 -1.60 -19.20 -4.74
C SER A 8 -0.35 -19.62 -3.97
N GLN A 9 0.79 -18.97 -4.20
CA GLN A 9 2.02 -19.23 -3.45
C GLN A 9 1.93 -18.75 -2.00
N LEU A 10 1.26 -17.62 -1.74
CA LEU A 10 1.01 -17.10 -0.41
C LEU A 10 0.13 -18.05 0.41
N LEU A 11 -0.98 -18.52 -0.15
CA LEU A 11 -1.87 -19.48 0.52
C LEU A 11 -1.13 -20.77 0.89
N GLN A 12 -0.22 -21.26 0.04
CA GLN A 12 0.60 -22.44 0.36
C GLN A 12 1.59 -22.19 1.50
N LYS A 13 2.17 -21.00 1.60
CA LYS A 13 3.17 -20.66 2.63
C LYS A 13 2.55 -20.28 3.97
N VAL A 14 1.38 -19.67 3.95
CA VAL A 14 0.80 -18.95 5.09
C VAL A 14 -0.40 -19.68 5.70
N GLY A 15 -1.03 -20.61 4.97
CA GLY A 15 -2.16 -21.42 5.43
C GLY A 15 -3.54 -20.78 5.20
N PHE A 16 -4.57 -21.30 5.87
CA PHE A 16 -5.99 -21.01 5.60
C PHE A 16 -6.54 -19.71 6.22
N SER A 17 -5.75 -18.98 7.01
CA SER A 17 -6.18 -17.74 7.65
C SER A 17 -5.41 -16.57 7.05
N LEU A 18 -5.78 -16.18 5.83
CA LEU A 18 -5.21 -15.03 5.13
C LEU A 18 -6.29 -13.97 4.91
N THR A 19 -6.07 -12.78 5.46
CA THR A 19 -6.86 -11.59 5.17
C THR A 19 -6.12 -10.75 4.14
N THR A 20 -6.82 -10.43 3.05
CA THR A 20 -6.27 -9.58 2.00
C THR A 20 -6.95 -8.21 2.03
N LEU A 21 -6.15 -7.15 1.96
CA LEU A 21 -6.64 -5.79 1.80
C LEU A 21 -5.98 -5.14 0.59
N GLN A 22 -6.80 -4.49 -0.23
CA GLN A 22 -6.34 -3.86 -1.46
C GLN A 22 -6.70 -2.37 -1.46
N LEU A 23 -5.73 -1.52 -1.72
CA LEU A 23 -5.92 -0.12 -2.03
C LEU A 23 -5.55 0.08 -3.51
N ARG A 24 -6.51 0.52 -4.32
CA ARG A 24 -6.31 0.70 -5.76
C ARG A 24 -6.47 2.14 -6.16
N ASN A 25 -5.72 2.55 -7.18
CA ASN A 25 -5.79 3.86 -7.81
C ASN A 25 -5.67 5.02 -6.82
N TYR A 26 -4.86 4.87 -5.78
CA TYR A 26 -4.66 5.96 -4.83
C TYR A 26 -3.64 6.94 -5.40
N ILE A 27 -4.08 8.13 -5.77
CA ILE A 27 -3.25 9.15 -6.42
C ILE A 27 -2.86 10.22 -5.42
N VAL A 28 -1.58 10.55 -5.38
CA VAL A 28 -1.03 11.64 -4.57
C VAL A 28 -0.11 12.51 -5.42
N ASP A 29 -0.08 13.80 -5.11
CA ASP A 29 0.88 14.75 -5.68
C ASP A 29 2.12 14.79 -4.80
N MET A 30 3.30 14.52 -5.38
CA MET A 30 4.56 14.56 -4.65
C MET A 30 5.71 15.13 -5.47
N GLU A 31 6.66 15.77 -4.81
CA GLU A 31 7.90 16.22 -5.45
C GLU A 31 8.85 15.02 -5.60
N ILE A 32 9.00 14.57 -6.84
CA ILE A 32 9.85 13.46 -7.22
C ILE A 32 10.55 13.79 -8.53
N GLY A 33 11.82 13.40 -8.66
CA GLY A 33 12.57 13.62 -9.88
C GLY A 33 14.07 13.75 -9.67
N VAL A 34 14.84 13.35 -10.69
CA VAL A 34 16.30 13.49 -10.71
C VAL A 34 16.71 14.79 -11.40
N LEU A 35 15.88 15.31 -12.30
CA LEU A 35 16.19 16.48 -13.11
C LEU A 35 16.00 17.77 -12.31
N GLU A 36 16.80 18.80 -12.62
CA GLU A 36 16.67 20.12 -12.01
C GLU A 36 15.32 20.79 -12.35
N GLU A 37 14.77 20.49 -13.53
CA GLU A 37 13.46 20.97 -14.00
C GLU A 37 12.29 20.37 -13.21
N GLU A 38 12.51 19.24 -12.52
CA GLU A 38 11.52 18.59 -11.65
C GLU A 38 11.55 19.16 -10.21
N GLN A 39 12.53 20.02 -9.89
CA GLN A 39 12.63 20.64 -8.57
C GLN A 39 11.52 21.67 -8.37
N GLY A 40 10.83 21.59 -7.22
CA GLY A 40 9.71 22.47 -6.89
C GLY A 40 8.42 22.19 -7.68
N VAL A 41 8.37 21.11 -8.47
CA VAL A 41 7.17 20.69 -9.21
C VAL A 41 6.67 19.36 -8.64
N THR A 42 5.38 19.30 -8.34
CA THR A 42 4.73 18.05 -7.91
C THR A 42 4.28 17.22 -9.10
N GLN A 43 4.53 15.91 -9.04
CA GLN A 43 4.08 14.93 -10.02
C GLN A 43 3.01 14.01 -9.41
N ARG A 44 2.06 13.56 -10.25
CA ARG A 44 1.00 12.62 -9.84
C ARG A 44 1.53 11.21 -9.81
N ILE A 45 1.55 10.59 -8.63
CA ILE A 45 1.97 9.21 -8.45
C ILE A 45 0.76 8.36 -8.03
N ARG A 46 0.60 7.21 -8.69
CA ARG A 46 -0.44 6.22 -8.37
C ARG A 46 0.15 5.10 -7.54
N PHE A 47 -0.45 4.88 -6.38
CA PHE A 47 -0.19 3.76 -5.50
C PHE A 47 -1.29 2.72 -5.65
N ASP A 48 -0.86 1.49 -5.97
CA ASP A 48 -1.66 0.27 -5.89
C ASP A 48 -0.99 -0.61 -4.83
N VAL A 49 -1.70 -0.91 -3.73
CA VAL A 49 -1.16 -1.61 -2.57
C VAL A 49 -1.97 -2.86 -2.31
N ASP A 50 -1.27 -3.99 -2.19
CA ASP A 50 -1.81 -5.28 -1.76
C ASP A 50 -1.18 -5.65 -0.42
N ILE A 51 -2.01 -5.92 0.58
CA ILE A 51 -1.58 -6.36 1.90
C ILE A 51 -2.18 -7.75 2.18
N PHE A 52 -1.31 -8.66 2.60
CA PHE A 52 -1.65 -10.03 2.94
C PHE A 52 -1.31 -10.26 4.42
N ILE A 53 -2.32 -10.52 5.25
CA ILE A 53 -2.19 -10.66 6.70
C ILE A 53 -2.50 -12.10 7.09
N SER A 54 -1.51 -12.78 7.67
CA SER A 54 -1.64 -14.15 8.16
C SER A 54 -2.16 -14.22 9.59
N GLY A 55 -2.99 -15.21 9.90
CA GLY A 55 -3.39 -15.46 11.30
C GLY A 55 -4.37 -14.43 11.85
N ALA A 56 -4.99 -13.63 10.99
CA ALA A 56 -6.14 -12.83 11.37
C ALA A 56 -7.27 -13.78 11.76
N SER A 57 -7.67 -13.73 13.04
CA SER A 57 -8.91 -14.36 13.49
C SER A 57 -10.07 -13.72 12.75
N VAL A 58 -11.04 -14.52 12.32
CA VAL A 58 -12.34 -13.98 11.87
C VAL A 58 -12.84 -13.08 13.01
N PRO A 59 -13.13 -11.79 12.75
CA PRO A 59 -13.67 -10.94 13.81
C PRO A 59 -14.94 -11.58 14.35
N ASP A 60 -14.98 -11.88 15.65
CA ASP A 60 -16.21 -12.38 16.29
C ASP A 60 -17.35 -11.33 16.22
N GLU A 61 -16.99 -10.07 15.99
CA GLU A 61 -17.87 -8.91 15.90
C GLU A 61 -17.45 -8.03 14.70
N ASP A 62 -18.42 -7.42 14.02
CA ASP A 62 -18.26 -6.55 12.84
C ASP A 62 -17.67 -5.17 13.22
N GLU A 63 -16.61 -5.18 14.01
CA GLU A 63 -15.92 -4.01 14.55
C GLU A 63 -14.70 -3.63 13.69
N ILE A 64 -14.73 -2.42 13.14
CA ILE A 64 -13.68 -1.85 12.29
C ILE A 64 -12.30 -1.85 13.00
N ASP A 65 -12.27 -1.76 14.32
CA ASP A 65 -11.02 -1.70 15.11
C ASP A 65 -10.25 -3.03 15.18
N ARG A 66 -10.86 -4.15 14.78
CA ARG A 66 -10.20 -5.48 14.74
C ARG A 66 -9.65 -5.86 13.37
N VAL A 67 -9.82 -5.00 12.38
CA VAL A 67 -9.30 -5.20 11.02
C VAL A 67 -8.29 -4.09 10.68
N LEU A 68 -7.37 -4.40 9.77
CA LEU A 68 -6.48 -3.37 9.23
C LEU A 68 -7.32 -2.40 8.39
N ASP A 69 -7.38 -1.13 8.78
CA ASP A 69 -8.12 -0.10 8.07
C ASP A 69 -7.36 0.41 6.83
N TYR A 70 -8.06 0.65 5.72
CA TYR A 70 -7.49 1.27 4.53
C TYR A 70 -7.11 2.74 4.76
N ASP A 71 -7.76 3.44 5.69
CA ASP A 71 -7.40 4.81 6.04
C ASP A 71 -6.05 4.88 6.77
N PHE A 72 -5.67 3.83 7.51
CA PHE A 72 -4.31 3.70 8.04
C PHE A 72 -3.26 3.70 6.91
N ILE A 73 -3.52 2.97 5.82
CA ILE A 73 -2.61 2.87 4.67
C ILE A 73 -2.49 4.21 3.97
N ARG A 74 -3.62 4.87 3.70
CA ARG A 74 -3.62 6.23 3.11
C ARG A 74 -2.86 7.21 3.99
N GLY A 75 -3.06 7.16 5.31
CA GLY A 75 -2.34 7.97 6.27
C GLY A 75 -0.83 7.78 6.18
N LYS A 76 -0.37 6.53 6.11
CA LYS A 76 1.06 6.20 5.99
C LYS A 76 1.67 6.65 4.66
N ILE A 77 0.95 6.49 3.55
CA ILE A 77 1.40 6.99 2.24
C ILE A 77 1.56 8.51 2.30
N ASN A 78 0.57 9.24 2.82
CA ASN A 78 0.61 10.69 2.94
C ASN A 78 1.73 11.18 3.87
N GLU A 79 1.97 10.49 4.98
CA GLU A 79 3.06 10.82 5.91
C GLU A 79 4.43 10.71 5.22
N LYS A 80 4.68 9.60 4.51
CA LYS A 80 5.93 9.36 3.78
C LYS A 80 6.14 10.37 2.65
N VAL A 81 5.08 10.69 1.90
CA VAL A 81 5.11 11.60 0.75
C VAL A 81 5.32 13.05 1.16
N ARG A 82 4.77 13.50 2.30
CA ARG A 82 4.89 14.89 2.76
C ARG A 82 6.29 15.25 3.28
N GLY A 83 7.06 14.26 3.72
CA GLY A 83 8.30 14.50 4.47
C GLY A 83 9.58 14.48 3.65
N VAL A 84 9.57 13.94 2.43
CA VAL A 84 10.83 13.62 1.72
C VAL A 84 10.67 13.82 0.22
N ARG A 85 11.48 14.75 -0.33
CA ARG A 85 11.75 14.80 -1.76
C ARG A 85 12.54 13.55 -2.14
N THR A 86 12.02 12.80 -3.10
CA THR A 86 12.62 11.55 -3.53
C THR A 86 13.15 11.71 -4.96
N ASN A 87 14.31 11.13 -5.26
CA ASN A 87 14.87 11.18 -6.61
C ASN A 87 14.30 10.05 -7.51
N LEU A 88 13.99 8.90 -6.93
CA LEU A 88 13.60 7.67 -7.63
C LEU A 88 12.46 6.98 -6.89
N LEU A 89 11.52 6.36 -7.60
CA LEU A 89 10.35 5.70 -6.98
C LEU A 89 10.72 4.59 -5.98
N GLU A 90 11.94 4.06 -6.04
CA GLU A 90 12.44 2.99 -5.18
C GLU A 90 12.91 3.44 -3.78
N SER A 91 12.96 4.74 -3.44
CA SER A 91 13.42 5.28 -2.12
C SER A 91 12.31 5.55 -1.09
#